data_AF-A0A0F9FZ62-F1
#
_entry.id   AF-A0A0F9FZ62-F1
#
_cell.length_a   1.000
_cell.length_b   1.000
_cell.length_c   1.000
_cell.angle_alpha   90.00
_cell.angle_beta   90.00
_cell.angle_gamma   90.00
#
_symmetry.space_group_name_H-M   'P 1'
#
loop_
_entity.id
_entity.type
_entity.pdbx_description
1 polymer ?
#
loop_
_entity_poly.entity_id
_entity_poly.type
_entity_poly.pdbx_seq_one_letter_code
_entity_poly.pdbx_strand_id
1 'polypeptide(L)'
;MSLYGEWKAATITAGTSSDEVDLGRDYDFLEIQIPTITSGTIKLQVAEKTGGTFRDLGDSITTGVGTHNYHDTFKLGGYQFIKVVSSVT
;
A
#
# COMPACT_ATOMS: atom_id res chain seq x y z
N MET A 1 -10.96 -14.56 20.22
CA MET A 1 -11.01 -13.08 20.21
C MET A 1 -10.46 -12.64 18.87
N SER A 2 -11.28 -11.97 18.06
CA SER A 2 -11.11 -12.03 16.60
C SER A 2 -9.89 -11.25 16.12
N LEU A 3 -8.97 -11.94 15.45
CA LEU A 3 -7.71 -11.40 14.94
C LEU A 3 -7.91 -10.72 13.57
N TYR A 4 -8.96 -9.91 13.42
CA TYR A 4 -9.20 -9.16 12.19
C TYR A 4 -8.17 -8.04 12.05
N GLY A 5 -7.58 -7.90 10.85
CA GLY A 5 -6.63 -6.82 10.55
C GLY A 5 -7.26 -5.45 10.80
N GLU A 6 -6.45 -4.50 11.26
CA GLU A 6 -6.89 -3.12 11.48
C GLU A 6 -6.69 -2.32 10.18
N TRP A 7 -7.70 -1.53 9.80
CA TRP A 7 -7.54 -0.58 8.69
C TRP A 7 -6.66 0.59 9.14
N LYS A 8 -5.54 0.79 8.43
CA LYS A 8 -4.65 1.94 8.64
C LYS A 8 -4.83 2.93 7.50
N ALA A 9 -5.02 4.19 7.85
CA ALA A 9 -5.07 5.26 6.85
C ALA A 9 -3.65 5.63 6.41
N ALA A 10 -3.44 5.72 5.10
CA ALA A 10 -2.21 6.23 4.49
C ALA A 10 -2.59 7.36 3.53
N THR A 11 -2.05 8.55 3.77
CA THR A 11 -2.26 9.69 2.88
C THR A 11 -1.13 9.74 1.86
N ILE A 12 -1.47 9.84 0.59
CA ILE A 12 -0.53 9.93 -0.52
C ILE A 12 -0.90 11.14 -1.34
N THR A 13 0.09 11.95 -1.69
CA THR A 13 -0.08 12.97 -2.72
C THR A 13 0.27 12.36 -4.07
N ALA A 14 -0.47 12.72 -5.11
CA ALA A 14 -0.29 12.17 -6.44
C ALA A 14 1.20 12.29 -6.89
N GLY A 15 1.82 11.18 -7.30
CA GLY A 15 3.22 11.15 -7.73
C GLY A 15 4.24 10.95 -6.61
N THR A 16 3.80 10.69 -5.38
CA THR A 16 4.68 10.43 -4.22
C THR A 16 4.42 9.07 -3.57
N SER A 17 5.23 8.75 -2.56
CA SER A 17 4.96 7.70 -1.59
C SER A 17 4.15 8.24 -0.41
N SER A 18 3.47 7.35 0.30
CA SER A 18 2.90 7.61 1.62
C SER A 18 4.00 7.74 2.66
N ASP A 19 3.61 8.24 3.84
CA ASP A 19 4.34 7.98 5.07
C ASP A 19 4.44 6.47 5.34
N GLU A 20 5.41 6.11 6.17
CA GLU A 20 5.54 4.75 6.69
C GLU A 20 4.30 4.37 7.49
N VAL A 21 3.73 3.21 7.15
CA VAL A 21 2.62 2.61 7.88
C VAL A 21 3.14 1.39 8.61
N ASP A 22 3.01 1.42 9.94
CA ASP A 22 3.26 0.28 10.81
C ASP A 22 1.97 -0.52 11.01
N LEU A 23 1.98 -1.78 10.56
CA LEU A 23 0.85 -2.70 10.70
C LEU A 23 0.80 -3.35 12.11
N GLY A 24 1.82 -3.18 12.93
CA GLY A 24 1.92 -3.70 14.30
C GLY A 24 2.26 -5.18 14.42
N ARG A 25 2.23 -5.92 13.30
CA ARG A 25 2.70 -7.31 13.17
C ARG A 25 3.00 -7.65 11.71
N ASP A 26 3.63 -8.79 11.50
CA ASP A 26 3.85 -9.34 10.17
C ASP A 26 2.54 -9.96 9.63
N TYR A 27 2.18 -9.57 8.41
CA TYR A 27 1.02 -10.11 7.69
C TYR A 27 1.45 -10.75 6.37
N ASP A 28 0.77 -11.82 5.97
CA ASP A 28 1.00 -12.45 4.66
C ASP A 28 0.34 -11.69 3.51
N PHE A 29 -0.79 -11.04 3.80
CA PHE A 29 -1.62 -10.33 2.84
C PHE A 29 -2.03 -8.95 3.38
N LEU A 30 -2.13 -7.99 2.48
CA LEU A 30 -2.64 -6.64 2.74
C LEU A 30 -3.76 -6.33 1.76
N GLU A 31 -4.88 -5.88 2.29
CA GLU A 31 -5.98 -5.33 1.51
C GLU A 31 -5.80 -3.81 1.41
N ILE A 32 -5.83 -3.26 0.19
CA ILE A 32 -5.76 -1.82 -0.04
C ILE A 32 -7.06 -1.32 -0.63
N GLN A 33 -7.57 -0.22 -0.09
CA GLN A 33 -8.69 0.53 -0.64
C GLN A 33 -8.23 1.96 -0.94
N ILE A 34 -8.39 2.38 -2.18
CA ILE A 34 -8.08 3.74 -2.64
C ILE A 34 -9.39 4.40 -3.07
N PRO A 35 -10.02 5.21 -2.20
CA PRO A 35 -11.35 5.78 -2.47
C PRO A 35 -11.39 6.64 -3.74
N THR A 36 -10.31 7.38 -4.00
CA THR A 36 -10.22 8.29 -5.14
C THR A 36 -8.88 8.11 -5.84
N ILE A 37 -8.92 7.71 -7.11
CA ILE A 37 -7.77 7.67 -8.00
C ILE A 37 -8.23 8.14 -9.38
N THR A 38 -7.55 9.16 -9.93
CA THR A 38 -7.89 9.69 -11.25
C THR A 38 -7.31 8.80 -12.33
N SER A 39 -6.01 8.49 -12.26
CA SER A 39 -5.29 7.46 -13.01
C SER A 39 -3.89 7.34 -12.41
N GLY A 40 -3.32 6.15 -12.41
CA GLY A 40 -1.97 5.98 -11.91
C GLY A 40 -1.60 4.54 -11.62
N THR A 41 -0.30 4.32 -11.48
CA THR A 41 0.27 3.05 -11.07
C THR A 41 0.49 3.06 -9.55
N ILE A 42 -0.01 2.03 -8.88
CA ILE A 42 0.14 1.80 -7.45
C ILE A 42 1.12 0.66 -7.25
N LYS A 43 2.11 0.87 -6.38
CA LYS A 43 2.98 -0.19 -5.88
C LYS A 43 3.08 -0.14 -4.37
N LEU A 44 3.47 -1.27 -3.79
CA LEU A 44 3.85 -1.32 -2.39
C LEU A 44 5.37 -1.32 -2.27
N GLN A 45 5.84 -0.63 -1.24
CA GLN A 45 7.19 -0.72 -0.76
C GLN A 45 7.17 -1.24 0.67
N VAL A 46 8.15 -2.04 1.04
CA VAL A 46 8.26 -2.64 2.38
C VAL A 46 9.64 -2.48 2.98
N ALA A 47 9.71 -2.52 4.31
CA ALA A 47 10.95 -2.48 5.07
C ALA A 47 10.93 -3.51 6.20
N GLU A 48 12.13 -3.99 6.59
CA GLU A 48 12.32 -4.96 7.67
C GLU A 48 12.24 -4.34 9.08
N LYS A 49 12.34 -3.01 9.17
CA LYS A 49 12.33 -2.25 10.42
C LYS A 49 11.78 -0.85 10.21
N THR A 50 11.23 -0.24 11.27
CA THR A 50 10.81 1.16 11.26
C THR A 50 11.95 2.08 10.84
N GLY A 51 11.64 3.06 9.98
CA GLY A 51 12.62 4.01 9.44
C GLY A 51 13.70 3.36 8.57
N GLY A 52 13.50 2.11 8.15
CA GLY A 52 14.44 1.35 7.35
C GLY A 52 14.47 1.78 5.88
N THR A 53 15.27 1.04 5.09
CA THR A 53 15.27 1.20 3.64
C THR A 53 14.07 0.48 3.04
N PHE A 54 13.18 1.24 2.41
CA PHE A 54 12.01 0.74 1.71
C PHE A 54 12.39 0.18 0.34
N ARG A 55 11.89 -1.01 0.02
CA ARG A 55 12.14 -1.73 -1.22
C ARG A 55 10.82 -2.01 -1.91
N ASP A 56 10.81 -1.97 -3.24
CA ASP A 56 9.61 -2.30 -4.02
C ASP A 56 9.23 -3.77 -3.80
N LEU A 57 7.95 -4.00 -3.50
CA LEU A 57 7.39 -5.32 -3.30
C LEU A 57 6.51 -5.69 -4.51
N GLY A 58 7.05 -6.60 -5.34
CA GLY A 58 6.30 -7.25 -6.40
C GLY A 58 5.79 -6.33 -7.51
N ASP A 59 4.69 -6.76 -8.13
CA ASP A 59 4.11 -6.11 -9.31
C ASP A 59 3.31 -4.86 -8.93
N SER A 60 3.39 -3.87 -9.82
CA SER A 60 2.62 -2.63 -9.73
C SER A 60 1.30 -2.75 -10.48
N ILE A 61 0.24 -2.15 -9.96
CA ILE A 61 -1.08 -2.20 -10.56
C ILE A 61 -1.43 -0.85 -11.16
N THR A 62 -1.79 -0.82 -12.44
CA THR A 62 -2.14 0.42 -13.14
C THR A 62 -3.65 0.56 -13.23
N THR A 63 -4.16 1.63 -12.63
CA THR A 63 -5.59 1.97 -12.68
C THR A 63 -5.87 2.94 -13.83
N GLY A 64 -6.93 2.67 -14.57
CA GLY A 64 -7.37 3.51 -15.68
C GLY A 64 -8.18 4.72 -15.20
N VAL A 65 -8.40 5.67 -16.12
CA VAL A 65 -9.23 6.85 -15.82
C VAL A 65 -10.66 6.42 -15.49
N GLY A 66 -11.18 6.88 -14.36
CA GLY A 66 -12.59 6.66 -13.96
C GLY A 66 -12.85 5.38 -13.14
N THR A 67 -11.82 4.64 -12.72
CA THR A 67 -11.94 3.41 -11.92
C THR A 67 -12.30 3.63 -10.44
N HIS A 68 -12.64 4.86 -10.01
CA HIS A 68 -13.08 5.29 -8.66
C HIS A 68 -13.32 4.16 -7.63
N ASN A 69 -12.74 4.28 -6.42
CA ASN A 69 -12.77 3.23 -5.38
C ASN A 69 -12.05 1.94 -5.79
N TYR A 70 -10.77 2.05 -6.15
CA TYR A 70 -9.94 0.88 -6.42
C TYR A 70 -9.73 0.08 -5.14
N HIS A 71 -9.79 -1.25 -5.26
CA HIS A 71 -9.66 -2.17 -4.15
C HIS A 71 -8.95 -3.44 -4.60
N ASP A 72 -7.91 -3.88 -3.86
CA ASP A 72 -7.14 -5.07 -4.22
C ASP A 72 -6.39 -5.67 -3.03
N THR A 73 -5.90 -6.89 -3.19
CA THR A 73 -5.11 -7.60 -2.19
C THR A 73 -3.69 -7.85 -2.69
N PHE A 74 -2.72 -7.33 -1.96
CA PHE A 74 -1.31 -7.56 -2.22
C PHE A 74 -0.76 -8.66 -1.30
N LYS A 75 0.13 -9.49 -1.85
CA LYS A 75 0.94 -10.41 -1.05
C LYS A 75 2.03 -9.60 -0.37
N LEU A 76 1.94 -9.51 0.95
CA LEU A 76 2.86 -8.73 1.75
C LEU A 76 4.09 -9.56 2.12
N GLY A 77 3.98 -10.89 2.24
CA GLY A 77 5.14 -11.77 2.44
C GLY A 77 5.78 -11.65 3.81
N GLY A 78 5.02 -11.25 4.83
CA GLY A 78 5.49 -11.20 6.22
C GLY A 78 6.24 -9.92 6.60
N TYR A 79 6.05 -8.82 5.88
CA TYR A 79 6.60 -7.51 6.29
C TYR A 79 5.58 -6.75 7.16
N GLN A 80 6.09 -5.97 8.13
CA GLN A 80 5.25 -5.13 8.99
C GLN A 80 5.20 -3.66 8.54
N PHE A 81 6.30 -3.13 7.99
CA PHE A 81 6.44 -1.72 7.66
C PHE A 81 6.26 -1.51 6.16
N ILE A 82 5.27 -0.70 5.78
CA ILE A 82 4.91 -0.52 4.38
C ILE A 82 4.83 0.95 3.99
N LYS A 83 4.98 1.21 2.69
CA LYS A 83 4.63 2.47 2.03
C LYS A 83 3.86 2.16 0.76
N VAL A 84 2.82 2.93 0.53
CA VAL A 84 2.08 2.87 -0.74
C VAL A 84 2.66 3.96 -1.63
N VAL A 85 3.05 3.60 -2.85
CA VAL A 85 3.57 4.56 -3.83
C VAL A 85 2.58 4.69 -4.97
N SER A 86 2.27 5.92 -5.32
CA SER A 86 1.44 6.24 -6.47
C SER A 86 2.24 7.06 -7.46
N SER A 87 2.34 6.58 -8.70
CA SER A 87 2.78 7.41 -9.82
C SER A 87 1.58 7.83 -10.65
N VAL A 88 1.41 9.14 -10.83
CA VAL A 88 0.45 9.68 -11.79
C VAL A 88 0.96 9.38 -13.18
N THR A 89 0.09 8.91 -14.06
CA THR A 89 0.34 8.82 -15.50
C THR A 89 -0.19 10.06 -16.20
#